data_AF-A0A2H6ALL7-F1
#
_entry.id   AF-A0A2H6ALL7-F1
#
_cell.length_a   1.000
_cell.length_b   1.000
_cell.length_c   1.000
_cell.angle_alpha   90.00
_cell.angle_beta   90.00
_cell.angle_gamma   90.00
#
_symmetry.space_group_name_H-M   'P 1'
#
loop_
_entity.id
_entity.type
_entity.pdbx_description
1 polymer ?
#
loop_
_entity_poly.entity_id
_entity_poly.type
_entity_poly.pdbx_seq_one_letter_code
_entity_poly.pdbx_strand_id
1 'polypeptide(L)'
;MNKGFSVVEVAIVLIVISVLIVIAVPNFFSALISSNEAGILKAMQALRDAEAEYFELDLDRDDVMDFTSRIGSLYIQGTLRCPSFEDGQSKCSESDSLVDISFEKAIAIGSRAECAVPKTGYCIQFAGDVDGEDVFVLKSDYGWEASTVRIGRTGRRDFAVYSDGIIRCTRSKARKGHPGRFEATRLSDICDR
;
A
#
# COMPACT_ATOMS: atom_id res chain seq x y z
N MET A 1 -14.24 43.16 -36.12
CA MET A 1 -14.31 42.03 -37.08
C MET A 1 -13.53 40.88 -36.49
N ASN A 2 -14.21 39.96 -35.81
CA ASN A 2 -13.57 38.78 -35.24
C ASN A 2 -13.36 37.78 -36.39
N LYS A 3 -12.12 37.65 -36.86
CA LYS A 3 -11.73 36.56 -37.75
C LYS A 3 -11.90 35.26 -36.96
N GLY A 4 -13.00 34.54 -37.21
CA GLY A 4 -13.18 33.20 -36.66
C GLY A 4 -12.14 32.25 -37.26
N PHE A 5 -11.73 31.25 -36.48
CA PHE A 5 -10.84 30.19 -36.94
C PHE A 5 -11.40 29.50 -38.19
N SER A 6 -10.54 29.22 -39.17
CA SER A 6 -10.92 28.43 -40.34
C SER A 6 -11.18 26.98 -39.93
N VAL A 7 -12.20 26.36 -40.51
CA VAL A 7 -12.53 24.93 -40.30
C VAL A 7 -11.32 24.04 -40.62
N VAL A 8 -10.56 24.40 -41.66
CA VAL A 8 -9.35 23.68 -42.07
C VAL A 8 -8.25 23.77 -41.01
N GLU A 9 -8.14 24.92 -40.34
CA GLU A 9 -7.15 25.17 -39.29
C GLU A 9 -7.40 24.26 -38.09
N VAL A 10 -8.66 24.15 -37.66
CA VAL A 10 -9.05 23.25 -36.57
C VAL A 10 -8.88 21.78 -36.98
N ALA A 11 -9.18 21.43 -38.24
CA ALA A 11 -9.03 20.07 -38.74
C ALA A 11 -7.57 19.58 -38.70
N ILE A 12 -6.62 20.40 -39.13
CA ILE A 12 -5.18 20.05 -39.08
C ILE A 12 -4.72 19.88 -37.63
N VAL A 13 -5.12 20.79 -36.73
CA VAL A 13 -4.77 20.70 -35.31
C VAL A 13 -5.28 19.41 -34.68
N LEU A 14 -6.53 19.01 -34.97
CA LEU A 14 -7.10 17.75 -34.47
C LEU A 14 -6.36 16.52 -35.02
N ILE A 15 -6.00 16.54 -36.31
CA ILE A 15 -5.20 15.46 -36.92
C ILE A 15 -3.85 15.33 -36.21
N VAL A 16 -3.11 16.43 -36.04
CA VAL A 16 -1.80 16.38 -35.37
C VAL A 16 -1.93 15.90 -33.92
N ILE A 17 -2.90 16.40 -33.15
CA ILE A 17 -3.12 15.96 -31.76
C ILE A 17 -3.47 14.46 -31.71
N SER A 18 -4.33 13.97 -32.60
CA SER A 18 -4.70 12.54 -32.64
C SER A 18 -3.49 11.63 -32.88
N VAL A 19 -2.58 12.01 -33.78
CA VAL A 19 -1.36 11.25 -34.06
C VAL A 19 -0.47 11.19 -32.82
N LEU A 20 -0.32 12.31 -32.10
CA LEU A 20 0.47 12.37 -30.87
C LEU A 20 -0.10 11.47 -29.77
N ILE A 21 -1.42 11.48 -29.58
CA ILE A 21 -2.10 10.66 -28.56
C ILE A 21 -1.89 9.16 -28.84
N VAL A 22 -2.00 8.73 -30.09
CA VAL A 22 -1.85 7.30 -30.46
C VAL A 22 -0.46 6.77 -30.07
N ILE A 23 0.59 7.56 -30.24
CA ILE A 23 1.96 7.16 -29.92
C ILE A 23 2.23 7.25 -28.42
N ALA A 24 1.71 8.28 -27.74
CA ALA A 24 2.05 8.56 -26.35
C ALA A 24 1.29 7.69 -25.34
N VAL A 25 0.01 7.39 -25.59
CA VAL A 25 -0.88 6.73 -24.62
C VAL A 25 -0.38 5.34 -24.17
N PRO A 26 0.09 4.45 -25.06
CA PRO A 26 0.56 3.12 -24.64
C PRO A 26 1.73 3.19 -23.64
N ASN A 27 2.72 4.03 -23.93
CA ASN A 27 3.90 4.20 -23.07
C ASN A 27 3.54 4.85 -21.73
N PHE A 28 2.59 5.78 -21.74
CA PHE A 28 2.11 6.41 -20.51
C PHE A 28 1.54 5.41 -19.50
N PHE A 29 0.72 4.45 -19.94
CA PHE A 29 0.15 3.45 -19.02
C PHE A 29 1.20 2.52 -18.42
N SER A 30 2.22 2.14 -19.19
CA SER A 30 3.33 1.34 -18.65
C SER A 30 4.12 2.11 -17.60
N ALA A 31 4.39 3.39 -17.84
CA ALA A 31 5.06 4.26 -16.88
C ALA A 31 4.24 4.47 -15.61
N LEU A 32 2.93 4.63 -15.72
CA LEU A 32 2.05 4.72 -14.56
C LEU A 32 2.07 3.45 -13.70
N ILE A 33 1.97 2.28 -14.31
CA ILE A 33 2.01 0.99 -13.59
C ILE A 33 3.35 0.85 -12.87
N SER A 34 4.47 1.12 -13.56
CA SER A 34 5.80 1.07 -12.95
C SER A 34 5.95 2.06 -11.80
N SER A 35 5.42 3.28 -11.94
CA SER A 35 5.44 4.29 -10.88
C SER A 35 4.61 3.87 -9.66
N ASN A 36 3.45 3.27 -9.87
CA ASN A 36 2.60 2.76 -8.80
C ASN A 36 3.27 1.60 -8.06
N GLU A 37 3.87 0.66 -8.79
CA GLU A 37 4.61 -0.46 -8.22
C GLU A 37 5.83 0.03 -7.42
N ALA A 38 6.58 1.03 -7.91
CA ALA A 38 7.65 1.65 -7.14
C ALA A 38 7.14 2.40 -5.90
N GLY A 39 5.97 3.03 -6.01
CA GLY A 39 5.32 3.75 -4.92
C GLY A 39 4.89 2.82 -3.78
N ILE A 40 4.25 1.69 -4.10
CA ILE A 40 3.83 0.72 -3.09
C ILE A 40 5.03 0.02 -2.47
N LEU A 41 6.11 -0.26 -3.21
CA LEU A 41 7.35 -0.80 -2.63
C LEU A 41 7.89 0.10 -1.50
N LYS A 42 7.90 1.42 -1.69
CA LYS A 42 8.30 2.37 -0.63
C LYS A 42 7.32 2.37 0.54
N ALA A 43 6.02 2.25 0.27
CA ALA A 43 5.01 2.16 1.33
C ALA A 43 5.17 0.87 2.15
N MET A 44 5.51 -0.27 1.52
CA MET A 44 5.81 -1.53 2.21
C MET A 44 7.10 -1.45 3.03
N GLN A 45 8.12 -0.74 2.54
CA GLN A 45 9.32 -0.44 3.33
C GLN A 45 8.98 0.39 4.57
N ALA A 46 8.17 1.44 4.42
CA ALA A 46 7.72 2.25 5.54
C ALA A 46 6.94 1.44 6.58
N LEU A 47 6.01 0.57 6.15
CA LEU A 47 5.28 -0.32 7.06
C LEU A 47 6.21 -1.30 7.79
N ARG A 48 7.15 -1.92 7.07
CA ARG A 48 8.15 -2.81 7.67
C ARG A 48 9.01 -2.09 8.70
N ASP A 49 9.54 -0.91 8.35
CA ASP A 49 10.42 -0.15 9.25
C ASP A 49 9.64 0.29 10.50
N ALA A 50 8.37 0.64 10.34
CA ALA A 50 7.50 1.01 11.45
C ALA A 50 7.13 -0.19 12.34
N GLU A 51 6.89 -1.37 11.78
CA GLU A 51 6.73 -2.62 12.56
C GLU A 51 8.03 -2.97 13.31
N ALA A 52 9.19 -2.85 12.66
CA ALA A 52 10.48 -3.14 13.29
C ALA A 52 10.78 -2.19 14.45
N GLU A 53 10.61 -0.87 14.25
CA GLU A 53 10.75 0.13 15.31
C GLU A 53 9.79 -0.17 16.47
N TYR A 54 8.58 -0.62 16.16
CA TYR A 54 7.60 -0.96 17.18
C TYR A 54 8.04 -2.09 18.12
N PHE A 55 8.55 -3.19 17.57
CA PHE A 55 9.00 -4.33 18.37
C PHE A 55 10.30 -4.07 19.15
N GLU A 56 11.02 -2.99 18.83
CA GLU A 56 12.24 -2.59 19.53
C GLU A 56 11.99 -1.57 20.65
N LEU A 57 10.78 -1.01 20.76
CA LEU A 57 10.45 0.05 21.72
C LEU A 57 9.46 -0.43 22.80
N ASP A 58 9.85 -0.25 24.07
CA ASP A 58 8.96 -0.33 25.24
C ASP A 58 8.29 1.05 25.45
N LEU A 59 7.16 1.27 24.77
CA LEU A 59 6.47 2.57 24.75
C LEU A 59 5.57 2.79 25.98
N ASP A 60 5.08 1.74 26.64
CA ASP A 60 4.31 1.79 27.89
C ASP A 60 5.16 1.72 29.17
N ARG A 61 6.47 1.49 29.04
CA ARG A 61 7.45 1.48 30.13
C ARG A 61 7.13 0.41 31.17
N ASP A 62 6.67 -0.76 30.73
CA ASP A 62 6.41 -1.89 31.59
C ASP A 62 7.62 -2.85 31.71
N ASP A 63 8.77 -2.44 31.15
CA ASP A 63 10.02 -3.18 31.02
C ASP A 63 9.89 -4.42 30.10
N VAL A 64 8.87 -4.45 29.25
CA VAL A 64 8.63 -5.50 28.26
C VAL A 64 8.48 -4.92 26.86
N MET A 65 9.26 -5.44 25.91
CA MET A 65 9.12 -5.09 24.48
C MET A 65 7.92 -5.85 23.88
N ASP A 66 6.68 -5.40 24.09
CA ASP A 66 5.47 -5.99 23.47
C ASP A 66 4.23 -5.08 23.43
N PHE A 67 4.44 -3.78 23.25
CA PHE A 67 3.38 -2.78 23.35
C PHE A 67 2.08 -3.08 22.54
N THR A 68 2.10 -3.86 21.43
CA THR A 68 0.91 -4.36 20.69
C THR A 68 1.26 -5.42 19.64
N SER A 69 0.25 -6.12 19.12
CA SER A 69 0.41 -7.10 18.04
C SER A 69 -0.07 -6.64 16.66
N ARG A 70 -0.62 -5.42 16.51
CA ARG A 70 -1.23 -4.93 15.24
C ARG A 70 -1.15 -3.40 15.02
N ILE A 71 -0.66 -2.97 13.85
CA ILE A 71 -0.79 -1.57 13.37
C ILE A 71 -2.19 -1.28 12.78
N GLY A 72 -2.81 -0.15 13.16
CA GLY A 72 -3.81 0.49 12.27
C GLY A 72 -5.28 0.27 12.62
N SER A 73 -5.60 0.05 13.90
CA SER A 73 -6.98 0.28 14.37
C SER A 73 -7.04 1.58 15.16
N LEU A 74 -7.84 2.54 14.66
CA LEU A 74 -8.09 3.85 15.30
C LEU A 74 -8.66 3.74 16.72
N TYR A 75 -9.32 2.62 17.00
CA TYR A 75 -10.05 2.37 18.23
C TYR A 75 -9.29 1.49 19.21
N ILE A 76 -8.12 0.96 18.79
CA ILE A 76 -7.25 0.19 19.66
C ILE A 76 -6.14 1.14 20.13
N GLN A 77 -6.10 1.33 21.44
CA GLN A 77 -4.98 2.01 22.12
C GLN A 77 -3.73 1.15 22.00
N GLY A 78 -2.57 1.78 21.89
CA GLY A 78 -1.32 1.08 21.62
C GLY A 78 -1.31 0.51 20.20
N THR A 79 -1.45 1.39 19.21
CA THR A 79 -1.10 1.06 17.81
C THR A 79 -0.17 2.16 17.31
N LEU A 80 0.51 1.98 16.17
CA LEU A 80 1.36 3.04 15.59
C LEU A 80 0.63 4.34 15.24
N ARG A 81 -0.70 4.32 15.24
CA ARG A 81 -1.52 5.53 15.08
C ARG A 81 -1.83 6.24 16.39
N CYS A 82 -1.75 5.49 17.49
CA CYS A 82 -2.13 5.89 18.83
C CYS A 82 -1.16 5.28 19.85
N PRO A 83 0.14 5.60 19.79
CA PRO A 83 1.11 4.98 20.68
C PRO A 83 1.06 5.54 22.10
N SER A 84 0.50 6.74 22.30
CA SER A 84 0.33 7.31 23.63
C SER A 84 -1.00 6.90 24.26
N PHE A 85 -0.93 6.19 25.38
CA PHE A 85 -2.06 5.95 26.28
C PHE A 85 -1.85 6.76 27.56
N GLU A 86 -2.53 7.91 27.68
CA GLU A 86 -2.55 8.70 28.92
C GLU A 86 -3.91 8.57 29.60
N ASP A 87 -3.93 8.32 30.91
CA ASP A 87 -5.12 8.41 31.78
C ASP A 87 -6.39 7.69 31.25
N GLY A 88 -6.23 6.49 30.69
CA GLY A 88 -7.39 5.70 30.24
C GLY A 88 -8.02 6.19 28.92
N GLN A 89 -7.43 7.18 28.24
CA GLN A 89 -7.95 7.75 27.00
C GLN A 89 -6.87 7.91 25.92
N SER A 90 -7.22 7.56 24.69
CA SER A 90 -6.40 7.80 23.50
C SER A 90 -6.49 9.28 23.10
N LYS A 91 -5.57 10.10 23.57
CA LYS A 91 -5.30 11.42 22.98
C LYS A 91 -4.24 11.26 21.88
N CYS A 92 -4.67 10.89 20.68
CA CYS A 92 -3.75 10.76 19.54
C CYS A 92 -3.91 11.95 18.60
N SER A 93 -2.79 12.60 18.29
CA SER A 93 -2.63 13.51 17.16
C SER A 93 -1.93 12.77 16.02
N GLU A 94 -2.20 13.12 14.75
CA GLU A 94 -1.42 12.58 13.61
C GLU A 94 0.06 13.00 13.68
N SER A 95 0.44 13.99 14.51
CA SER A 95 1.86 14.30 14.75
C SER A 95 2.61 13.21 15.49
N ASP A 96 1.87 12.36 16.21
CA ASP A 96 2.43 11.36 17.13
C ASP A 96 2.31 9.95 16.52
N SER A 97 1.73 9.83 15.31
CA SER A 97 1.60 8.57 14.60
C SER A 97 2.85 8.27 13.78
N LEU A 98 3.36 7.04 13.91
CA LEU A 98 4.42 6.51 13.05
C LEU A 98 3.86 6.12 11.66
N VAL A 99 2.54 5.91 11.57
CA VAL A 99 1.81 5.63 10.33
C VAL A 99 0.66 6.62 10.14
N ASP A 100 0.68 7.34 9.03
CA ASP A 100 -0.33 8.33 8.64
C ASP A 100 -1.66 7.68 8.18
N ILE A 101 -2.76 8.41 8.36
CA ILE A 101 -4.14 8.00 7.98
C ILE A 101 -4.28 7.53 6.52
N SER A 102 -3.38 7.94 5.62
CA SER A 102 -3.39 7.48 4.23
C SER A 102 -3.07 5.99 4.07
N PHE A 103 -2.38 5.37 5.02
CA PHE A 103 -2.18 3.91 5.04
C PHE A 103 -3.43 3.20 5.56
N GLU A 104 -4.04 3.71 6.62
CA GLU A 104 -5.22 3.09 7.24
C GLU A 104 -6.41 3.07 6.28
N LYS A 105 -6.63 4.15 5.54
CA LYS A 105 -7.69 4.18 4.52
C LYS A 105 -7.41 3.28 3.31
N ALA A 106 -6.16 2.84 3.14
CA ALA A 106 -5.75 1.88 2.13
C ALA A 106 -5.91 0.42 2.59
N ILE A 107 -6.28 0.19 3.86
CA ILE A 107 -6.53 -1.16 4.37
C ILE A 107 -7.77 -1.75 3.67
N ALA A 108 -7.60 -2.95 3.09
CA ALA A 108 -8.69 -3.75 2.57
C ALA A 108 -9.24 -4.71 3.64
N ILE A 109 -10.50 -5.11 3.47
CA ILE A 109 -11.14 -6.12 4.30
C ILE A 109 -11.48 -7.32 3.43
N GLY A 110 -10.95 -8.49 3.79
CA GLY A 110 -11.18 -9.75 3.07
C GLY A 110 -10.18 -9.98 1.93
N SER A 111 -10.50 -10.90 1.02
CA SER A 111 -9.51 -11.45 0.07
C SER A 111 -9.29 -10.65 -1.22
N ARG A 112 -9.86 -9.45 -1.34
CA ARG A 112 -9.80 -8.61 -2.54
C ARG A 112 -9.22 -7.25 -2.22
N ALA A 113 -8.50 -6.67 -3.18
CA ALA A 113 -7.95 -5.31 -3.10
C ALA A 113 -9.04 -4.22 -3.23
N GLU A 114 -9.95 -4.18 -2.25
CA GLU A 114 -11.03 -3.21 -2.13
C GLU A 114 -10.84 -2.43 -0.83
N CYS A 115 -10.44 -1.16 -0.97
CA CYS A 115 -10.18 -0.24 0.14
C CYS A 115 -10.75 1.14 -0.20
N ALA A 116 -10.99 1.96 0.81
CA ALA A 116 -11.63 3.26 0.65
C ALA A 116 -10.74 4.25 -0.12
N VAL A 117 -9.46 4.31 0.21
CA VAL A 117 -8.47 5.21 -0.41
C VAL A 117 -7.18 4.44 -0.67
N PRO A 118 -6.97 3.93 -1.90
CA PRO A 118 -5.77 3.15 -2.20
C PRO A 118 -4.49 3.99 -2.16
N LYS A 119 -3.44 3.41 -1.59
CA LYS A 119 -2.08 3.97 -1.60
C LYS A 119 -1.43 3.62 -2.94
N THR A 120 -1.14 4.62 -3.77
CA THR A 120 -0.51 4.43 -5.10
C THR A 120 -1.21 3.40 -6.00
N GLY A 121 -2.54 3.30 -5.92
CA GLY A 121 -3.32 2.31 -6.69
C GLY A 121 -3.28 0.89 -6.13
N TYR A 122 -2.87 0.73 -4.88
CA TYR A 122 -2.81 -0.51 -4.13
C TYR A 122 -3.63 -0.39 -2.85
N CYS A 123 -4.26 -1.48 -2.47
CA CYS A 123 -4.74 -1.68 -1.12
C CYS A 123 -3.71 -2.52 -0.36
N ILE A 124 -3.66 -2.32 0.94
CA ILE A 124 -2.80 -3.08 1.85
C ILE A 124 -3.67 -3.89 2.80
N GLN A 125 -3.12 -4.93 3.38
CA GLN A 125 -3.75 -5.66 4.48
C GLN A 125 -2.68 -6.36 5.31
N PHE A 126 -3.09 -6.84 6.49
CA PHE A 126 -2.31 -7.82 7.22
C PHE A 126 -2.24 -9.13 6.45
N ALA A 127 -1.05 -9.72 6.41
CA ALA A 127 -0.85 -11.01 5.80
C ALA A 127 -1.64 -12.08 6.57
N GLY A 128 -2.30 -12.98 5.85
CA GLY A 128 -3.10 -14.04 6.46
C GLY A 128 -2.27 -15.22 7.00
N ASP A 129 -0.97 -15.26 6.66
CA ASP A 129 -0.03 -16.33 7.00
C ASP A 129 0.89 -15.99 8.18
N VAL A 130 0.52 -14.97 8.98
CA VAL A 130 1.11 -14.66 10.30
C VAL A 130 0.41 -15.48 11.39
N ASP A 131 1.18 -16.21 12.19
CA ASP A 131 0.66 -16.97 13.32
C ASP A 131 0.45 -16.03 14.52
N GLY A 132 -0.71 -15.39 14.58
CA GLY A 132 -1.03 -14.37 15.58
C GLY A 132 -1.44 -14.86 16.97
N GLU A 133 -1.04 -16.05 17.41
CA GLU A 133 -1.52 -16.65 18.68
C GLU A 133 -0.43 -16.96 19.71
N ASP A 134 0.86 -16.89 19.35
CA ASP A 134 1.92 -17.24 20.30
C ASP A 134 2.62 -16.00 20.88
N VAL A 135 2.01 -15.46 21.94
CA VAL A 135 2.51 -14.32 22.74
C VAL A 135 3.95 -14.54 23.23
N PHE A 136 4.45 -15.79 23.18
CA PHE A 136 5.75 -16.18 23.73
C PHE A 136 6.77 -16.73 22.73
N VAL A 137 6.44 -16.90 21.43
CA VAL A 137 7.36 -17.62 20.52
C VAL A 137 7.85 -16.78 19.34
N LEU A 138 7.08 -15.81 18.84
CA LEU A 138 7.57 -14.89 17.80
C LEU A 138 7.04 -13.48 18.02
N LYS A 139 7.59 -12.78 19.03
CA LYS A 139 7.33 -11.35 19.25
C LYS A 139 7.61 -10.48 18.01
N SER A 140 8.26 -10.99 16.97
CA SER A 140 8.59 -10.25 15.76
C SER A 140 7.83 -10.71 14.51
N ASP A 141 6.91 -11.68 14.56
CA ASP A 141 6.28 -12.20 13.34
C ASP A 141 5.10 -11.35 12.86
N TYR A 142 5.43 -10.30 12.09
CA TYR A 142 4.46 -9.49 11.36
C TYR A 142 4.49 -9.77 9.86
N GLY A 143 3.44 -9.34 9.18
CA GLY A 143 3.31 -9.49 7.73
C GLY A 143 2.33 -8.48 7.15
N TRP A 144 2.75 -7.81 6.09
CA TRP A 144 1.92 -6.94 5.27
C TRP A 144 1.85 -7.47 3.86
N GLU A 145 0.66 -7.37 3.27
CA GLU A 145 0.42 -7.69 1.87
C GLU A 145 -0.16 -6.45 1.18
N ALA A 146 0.14 -6.30 -0.10
CA ALA A 146 -0.42 -5.27 -0.95
C ALA A 146 -0.87 -5.85 -2.27
N SER A 147 -2.07 -5.50 -2.70
CA SER A 147 -2.62 -5.90 -3.99
C SER A 147 -3.28 -4.74 -4.69
N THR A 148 -3.30 -4.77 -6.03
CA THR A 148 -3.70 -3.63 -6.83
C THR A 148 -5.21 -3.52 -6.98
N VAL A 149 -5.75 -2.29 -6.95
CA VAL A 149 -7.21 -2.06 -7.08
C VAL A 149 -7.76 -2.44 -8.45
N ARG A 150 -6.93 -2.40 -9.51
CA ARG A 150 -7.32 -2.77 -10.87
C ARG A 150 -6.15 -3.35 -11.65
N ILE A 151 -6.24 -4.65 -11.92
CA ILE A 151 -5.22 -5.38 -12.68
C ILE A 151 -5.05 -4.83 -14.09
N GLY A 152 -3.79 -4.52 -14.43
CA GLY A 152 -3.40 -4.01 -15.74
C GLY A 152 -3.74 -2.54 -15.99
N ARG A 153 -4.16 -1.80 -14.95
CA ARG A 153 -4.33 -0.35 -14.99
C ARG A 153 -3.53 0.35 -13.89
N THR A 154 -3.65 -0.12 -12.65
CA THR A 154 -2.92 0.44 -11.51
C THR A 154 -1.67 -0.37 -11.18
N GLY A 155 -1.70 -1.68 -11.40
CA GLY A 155 -0.63 -2.61 -11.07
C GLY A 155 -0.82 -3.96 -11.74
N ARG A 156 0.19 -4.84 -11.70
CA ARG A 156 0.06 -6.25 -12.13
C ARG A 156 0.65 -7.24 -11.15
N ARG A 157 1.49 -6.78 -10.22
CA ARG A 157 2.09 -7.58 -9.16
C ARG A 157 1.41 -7.32 -7.83
N ASP A 158 1.38 -8.33 -6.99
CA ASP A 158 1.07 -8.24 -5.57
C ASP A 158 2.37 -8.32 -4.79
N PHE A 159 2.42 -7.68 -3.63
CA PHE A 159 3.62 -7.55 -2.82
C PHE A 159 3.35 -8.06 -1.41
N ALA A 160 4.37 -8.60 -0.76
CA ALA A 160 4.32 -8.96 0.65
C ALA A 160 5.66 -8.63 1.32
N VAL A 161 5.62 -8.24 2.59
CA VAL A 161 6.80 -8.05 3.43
C VAL A 161 6.52 -8.63 4.80
N TYR A 162 7.55 -9.23 5.39
CA TYR A 162 7.48 -9.90 6.67
C TYR A 162 8.61 -9.44 7.58
N SER A 163 8.66 -10.01 8.77
CA SER A 163 9.69 -9.83 9.79
C SER A 163 11.13 -10.04 9.33
N ASP A 164 11.35 -10.80 8.26
CA ASP A 164 12.67 -11.00 7.65
C ASP A 164 13.16 -9.80 6.82
N GLY A 165 12.32 -8.78 6.65
CA GLY A 165 12.61 -7.52 6.00
C GLY A 165 12.75 -7.58 4.47
N ILE A 166 12.48 -8.74 3.86
CA ILE A 166 12.57 -8.94 2.42
C ILE A 166 11.20 -8.70 1.78
N ILE A 167 11.16 -7.85 0.76
CA ILE A 167 9.95 -7.60 -0.02
C ILE A 167 9.85 -8.64 -1.14
N ARG A 168 8.75 -9.37 -1.13
CA ARG A 168 8.41 -10.42 -2.07
C ARG A 168 7.29 -9.98 -2.98
N CYS A 169 7.21 -10.58 -4.16
CA CYS A 169 6.08 -10.37 -5.04
C CYS A 169 5.75 -11.57 -5.88
N THR A 170 4.51 -11.56 -6.33
CA THR A 170 4.00 -12.48 -7.32
C THR A 170 3.20 -11.72 -8.37
N ARG A 171 2.98 -12.33 -9.54
CA ARG A 171 2.04 -11.78 -10.51
C ARG A 171 0.64 -12.21 -10.13
N SER A 172 -0.25 -11.23 -9.98
CA SER A 172 -1.66 -11.49 -9.70
C SER A 172 -2.26 -12.38 -10.79
N LYS A 173 -2.97 -13.42 -10.37
CA LYS A 173 -3.77 -14.33 -11.21
C LYS A 173 -5.16 -13.77 -11.52
N ALA A 174 -5.59 -12.69 -10.85
CA ALA A 174 -6.87 -12.06 -11.10
C ALA A 174 -6.99 -11.50 -12.54
N ARG A 175 -8.23 -11.45 -13.05
CA ARG A 175 -8.54 -11.00 -14.41
C ARG A 175 -8.23 -9.50 -14.57
N LYS A 176 -7.75 -9.12 -15.76
CA LYS A 176 -7.55 -7.70 -16.12
C LYS A 176 -8.83 -6.88 -15.86
N GLY A 177 -8.66 -5.69 -15.28
CA GLY A 177 -9.75 -4.76 -14.96
C GLY A 177 -10.52 -5.06 -13.67
N HIS A 178 -10.27 -6.21 -13.03
CA HIS A 178 -10.84 -6.54 -11.72
C HIS A 178 -9.88 -6.16 -10.58
N PRO A 179 -10.37 -6.05 -9.34
CA PRO A 179 -9.51 -5.99 -8.16
C PRO A 179 -8.56 -7.18 -8.11
N GLY A 180 -7.34 -6.91 -7.67
CA GLY A 180 -6.37 -7.93 -7.34
C GLY A 180 -6.79 -8.75 -6.12
N ARG A 181 -6.04 -9.82 -5.89
CA ARG A 181 -6.13 -10.64 -4.68
C ARG A 181 -4.76 -10.60 -4.01
N PHE A 182 -4.74 -10.66 -2.70
CA PHE A 182 -3.48 -10.70 -1.95
C PHE A 182 -2.87 -12.10 -2.09
N GLU A 183 -2.09 -12.29 -3.15
CA GLU A 183 -1.54 -13.58 -3.55
C GLU A 183 -0.05 -13.73 -3.22
N ALA A 184 0.63 -12.64 -2.87
CA ALA A 184 2.01 -12.66 -2.43
C ALA A 184 2.07 -13.20 -1.00
N THR A 185 3.02 -14.10 -0.74
CA THR A 185 3.19 -14.82 0.54
C THR A 185 4.67 -14.85 0.94
N ARG A 186 4.98 -15.40 2.13
CA ARG A 186 6.37 -15.64 2.60
C ARG A 186 7.24 -16.47 1.66
N LEU A 187 6.61 -17.31 0.85
CA LEU A 187 7.29 -18.21 -0.09
C LEU A 187 7.35 -17.64 -1.51
N SER A 188 6.82 -16.44 -1.73
CA SER A 188 6.90 -15.78 -3.03
C SER A 188 8.33 -15.31 -3.32
N ASP A 189 8.63 -15.17 -4.61
CA ASP A 189 9.94 -14.74 -5.08
C ASP A 189 10.27 -13.31 -4.59
N ILE A 190 11.57 -13.04 -4.47
CA ILE A 190 12.07 -11.70 -4.16
C ILE A 190 11.70 -10.77 -5.32
N CYS A 191 11.27 -9.54 -4.99
CA CYS A 191 11.06 -8.53 -6.01
C CYS A 191 12.38 -8.03 -6.59
N ASP A 192 12.80 -8.62 -7.71
CA ASP A 192 13.85 -8.03 -8.53
C ASP A 192 13.37 -6.66 -9.06
N ARG A 193 14.21 -5.64 -8.86
CA ARG A 193 14.01 -4.26 -9.32
C ARG A 193 13.93 -4.17 -10.84
#